data_AF-A0A7G6S7I1-F1
#
_entry.id   AF-A0A7G6S7I1-F1
#
_cell.length_a   1.000
_cell.length_b   1.000
_cell.length_c   1.000
_cell.angle_alpha   90.00
_cell.angle_beta   90.00
_cell.angle_gamma   90.00
#
_symmetry.space_group_name_H-M   'P 1'
#
loop_
_entity.id
_entity.type
_entity.pdbx_description
1 polymer ?
#
loop_
_entity_poly.entity_id
_entity_poly.type
_entity_poly.pdbx_seq_one_letter_code
_entity_poly.pdbx_strand_id
1 'polypeptide(L)'
;MLKRFFSYYAPYKSLFALDFSCAILSGLLELGFPMAVRVFVDQLLPSQNWTYVILAAVALLAVYILNTGLNAVVVYWGHKLGINIETEMRRKSFDHLQKLSFRFYDNHKTGHLVARITKDLEEIGEVAHHGPEDLFIAVMTFIGAFLLMFYVNPHLALLTVTIVPVVAWVASRYGGRMTRNSQTLYRRVGDFNVRIEENVGGMRVVQAFANEEHERNLFAHDNARYRETKLGAYRIMAASTSINYMSMRLIQLIVMIAGSYFVITGSLSNGGFVSFLLLVAVFVRPIEKINSVIETYPKGIAGFKRYTDLLDTEPDIADRPNAIAVTALKGDIRYNKVGFGYTADREALRDIDLVIKAGETVAFVGSSGAGKTTLCSLLPRFYEVDSGAITVDGIDIRDMTLASLRSQIGVVQQDVFLFGGSIRENIAYGRLDASDEDIALAARRARLDDMIAGLPAGLETIVGERGVKLSGGQKQRLAIARMFLKNPPILILDEATSALDTKTEREIQASLAELAEGRTTLVIAHRLATIRNADRIVVVDDASVIEQGTHAKLLKAGGAYKRLYDVQFGSNEPHAH
;
A
#
# COMPACT_ATOMS: atom_id res chain seq x y z
N MET A 1 16.56 -7.11 10.68
CA MET A 1 16.19 -5.91 9.91
C MET A 1 17.34 -5.40 9.03
N LEU A 2 18.42 -4.82 9.58
CA LEU A 2 19.53 -4.23 8.79
C LEU A 2 20.15 -5.17 7.74
N LYS A 3 20.45 -6.43 8.11
CA LYS A 3 20.97 -7.43 7.15
C LYS A 3 20.05 -7.64 5.95
N ARG A 4 18.72 -7.63 6.16
CA ARG A 4 17.71 -7.76 5.10
C ARG A 4 17.67 -6.50 4.24
N PHE A 5 17.77 -5.31 4.84
CA PHE A 5 17.87 -4.04 4.11
C PHE A 5 19.08 -4.03 3.17
N PHE A 6 20.28 -4.32 3.69
CA PHE A 6 21.50 -4.37 2.88
C PHE A 6 21.49 -5.45 1.80
N SER A 7 20.68 -6.52 1.95
CA SER A 7 20.54 -7.53 0.89
C SER A 7 19.95 -6.97 -0.41
N TYR A 8 19.17 -5.88 -0.36
CA TYR A 8 18.61 -5.23 -1.55
C TYR A 8 19.65 -4.44 -2.36
N TYR A 9 20.82 -4.13 -1.79
CA TYR A 9 21.93 -3.54 -2.54
C TYR A 9 22.73 -4.57 -3.33
N ALA A 10 22.57 -5.87 -3.03
CA ALA A 10 23.39 -6.92 -3.63
C ALA A 10 23.30 -6.99 -5.18
N PRO A 11 22.14 -6.76 -5.83
CA PRO A 11 22.05 -6.69 -7.29
C PRO A 11 22.69 -5.41 -7.88
N TYR A 12 22.87 -4.36 -7.08
CA TYR A 12 23.26 -3.02 -7.53
C TYR A 12 24.63 -2.58 -6.99
N LYS A 13 25.51 -3.53 -6.65
CA LYS A 13 26.84 -3.26 -6.08
C LYS A 13 27.69 -2.32 -6.94
N SER A 14 27.61 -2.43 -8.27
CA SER A 14 28.34 -1.56 -9.19
C SER A 14 27.84 -0.12 -9.16
N LEU A 15 26.52 0.09 -9.11
CA LEU A 15 25.91 1.41 -8.97
C LEU A 15 26.29 2.03 -7.62
N PHE A 16 26.17 1.27 -6.54
CA PHE A 16 26.59 1.71 -5.21
C PHE A 16 28.08 2.06 -5.18
N ALA A 17 28.95 1.24 -5.76
CA ALA A 17 30.39 1.52 -5.79
C ALA A 17 30.73 2.77 -6.60
N LEU A 18 30.08 2.99 -7.76
CA LEU A 18 30.26 4.18 -8.58
C LEU A 18 29.84 5.43 -7.81
N ASP A 19 28.60 5.44 -7.33
CA ASP A 19 27.99 6.54 -6.57
C ASP A 19 28.84 6.90 -5.35
N PHE A 20 29.10 5.92 -4.49
CA PHE A 20 29.86 6.11 -3.26
C PHE A 20 31.30 6.57 -3.53
N SER A 21 31.98 6.03 -4.55
CA SER A 21 33.35 6.47 -4.90
C SER A 21 33.38 7.90 -5.45
N CYS A 22 32.42 8.26 -6.30
CA CYS A 22 32.28 9.62 -6.81
C CYS A 22 32.00 10.61 -5.68
N ALA A 23 31.16 10.24 -4.72
CA ALA A 23 30.81 11.07 -3.59
C ALA A 23 32.00 11.29 -2.64
N ILE A 24 32.78 10.24 -2.38
CA ILE A 24 34.04 10.33 -1.62
C ILE A 24 35.02 11.26 -2.33
N LEU A 25 35.24 11.07 -3.63
CA LEU A 25 36.17 11.89 -4.40
C LEU A 25 35.72 13.35 -4.44
N SER A 26 34.43 13.60 -4.62
CA SER A 26 33.82 14.93 -4.56
C SER A 26 34.09 15.61 -3.20
N GLY A 27 33.83 14.90 -2.10
CA GLY A 27 34.10 15.41 -0.75
C GLY A 27 35.59 15.70 -0.49
N LEU A 28 36.50 14.87 -0.99
CA LEU A 28 37.95 15.12 -0.89
C LEU A 28 38.40 16.33 -1.71
N LEU A 29 37.86 16.52 -2.92
CA LEU A 29 38.14 17.71 -3.75
C LEU A 29 37.64 18.98 -3.08
N GLU A 30 36.47 18.93 -2.41
CA GLU A 30 35.93 20.06 -1.66
C GLU A 30 36.85 20.48 -0.49
N LEU A 31 37.45 19.52 0.22
CA LEU A 31 38.45 19.78 1.27
C LEU A 31 39.74 20.43 0.72
N GLY A 32 40.10 20.16 -0.54
CA GLY A 32 41.28 20.72 -1.18
C GLY A 32 41.17 22.22 -1.49
N PHE A 33 39.95 22.75 -1.69
CA PHE A 33 39.75 24.13 -2.14
C PHE A 33 40.31 25.19 -1.17
N PRO A 34 40.03 25.14 0.15
CA PRO A 34 40.64 26.08 1.10
C PRO A 34 42.18 26.07 1.06
N MET A 35 42.79 24.89 0.88
CA MET A 35 44.24 24.76 0.79
C MET A 35 44.80 25.35 -0.51
N ALA A 36 44.08 25.21 -1.63
CA ALA A 36 44.45 25.87 -2.88
C ALA A 36 44.43 27.41 -2.74
N VAL A 37 43.43 27.96 -2.03
CA VAL A 37 43.36 29.41 -1.73
C VAL A 37 44.54 29.85 -0.86
N ARG A 38 44.97 29.04 0.11
CA ARG A 38 46.19 29.32 0.90
C ARG A 38 47.41 29.49 0.01
N VAL A 39 47.67 28.52 -0.86
CA VAL A 39 48.81 28.56 -1.80
C VAL A 39 48.70 29.76 -2.73
N PHE A 40 47.49 30.06 -3.20
CA PHE A 40 47.25 31.23 -4.04
C PHE A 40 47.65 32.53 -3.36
N VAL A 41 47.25 32.72 -2.10
CA VAL A 41 47.54 33.95 -1.35
C VAL A 41 49.00 34.02 -0.89
N ASP A 42 49.57 32.91 -0.42
CA ASP A 42 50.92 32.91 0.18
C ASP A 42 52.04 32.83 -0.86
N GLN A 43 51.80 32.23 -2.03
CA GLN A 43 52.85 31.96 -3.02
C GLN A 43 52.58 32.62 -4.38
N LEU A 44 51.37 32.48 -4.93
CA LEU A 44 51.08 32.95 -6.30
C LEU A 44 50.90 34.47 -6.36
N LEU A 45 50.13 35.09 -5.46
CA LEU A 45 49.95 36.55 -5.45
C LEU A 45 51.28 37.31 -5.27
N PRO A 46 52.15 36.96 -4.30
CA PRO A 46 53.43 37.66 -4.13
C PRO A 46 54.39 37.45 -5.30
N SER A 47 54.26 36.37 -6.07
CA SER A 47 55.12 36.10 -7.23
C SER A 47 54.96 37.10 -8.37
N GLN A 48 53.83 37.83 -8.42
CA GLN A 48 53.46 38.76 -9.50
C GLN A 48 53.54 38.15 -10.92
N ASN A 49 53.59 36.81 -11.02
CA ASN A 49 53.70 36.10 -12.29
C ASN A 49 52.30 35.69 -12.78
N TRP A 50 51.77 36.49 -13.71
CA TRP A 50 50.44 36.27 -14.30
C TRP A 50 50.29 34.91 -14.97
N THR A 51 51.36 34.33 -15.53
CA THR A 51 51.30 33.00 -16.13
C THR A 51 50.96 31.93 -15.10
N TYR A 52 51.60 31.96 -13.92
CA TYR A 52 51.29 31.01 -12.84
C TYR A 52 49.91 31.24 -12.23
N VAL A 53 49.49 32.50 -12.10
CA VAL A 53 48.14 32.84 -11.63
C VAL A 53 47.06 32.30 -12.57
N ILE A 54 47.21 32.51 -13.88
CA ILE A 54 46.26 32.00 -14.90
C ILE A 54 46.28 30.47 -14.93
N LEU A 55 47.46 29.84 -14.88
CA LEU A 55 47.59 28.38 -14.86
C LEU A 55 46.88 27.77 -13.64
N ALA A 56 47.05 28.36 -12.46
CA ALA A 56 46.36 27.92 -11.24
C ALA A 56 44.84 28.12 -11.34
N ALA A 57 44.38 29.22 -11.93
CA ALA A 57 42.95 29.47 -12.15
C ALA A 57 42.34 28.45 -13.13
N VAL A 58 43.04 28.10 -14.22
CA VAL A 58 42.62 27.06 -15.17
C VAL A 58 42.61 25.69 -14.50
N ALA A 59 43.61 25.36 -13.69
CA ALA A 59 43.66 24.13 -12.92
C ALA A 59 42.48 24.03 -11.94
N LEU A 60 42.16 25.12 -11.24
CA LEU A 60 41.02 25.18 -10.32
C LEU A 60 39.69 25.04 -11.06
N LEU A 61 39.55 25.68 -12.22
CA LEU A 61 38.37 25.51 -13.09
C LEU A 61 38.21 24.05 -13.53
N ALA A 62 39.30 23.37 -13.90
CA ALA A 62 39.26 21.95 -14.24
C ALA A 62 38.80 21.08 -13.05
N VAL A 63 39.27 21.39 -11.84
CA VAL A 63 38.79 20.72 -10.60
C VAL A 63 37.30 20.97 -10.39
N TYR A 64 36.79 22.19 -10.61
CA TYR A 64 35.35 22.48 -10.49
C TYR A 64 34.50 21.76 -11.52
N ILE A 65 34.95 21.68 -12.77
CA ILE A 65 34.26 20.93 -13.82
C ILE A 65 34.23 19.44 -13.46
N LEU A 66 35.36 18.88 -13.02
CA LEU A 66 35.44 17.50 -12.56
C LEU A 66 34.49 17.27 -11.37
N ASN A 67 34.53 18.12 -10.36
CA ASN A 67 33.69 18.00 -9.17
C ASN A 67 32.20 18.12 -9.52
N THR A 68 31.85 19.00 -10.46
CA THR A 68 30.48 19.12 -10.98
C THR A 68 30.04 17.83 -11.66
N GLY A 69 30.90 17.21 -12.47
CA GLY A 69 30.65 15.91 -13.08
C GLY A 69 30.46 14.79 -12.06
N LEU A 70 31.30 14.73 -11.03
CA LEU A 70 31.17 13.77 -9.94
C LEU A 70 29.85 13.95 -9.18
N ASN A 71 29.48 15.18 -8.84
CA ASN A 71 28.21 15.48 -8.19
C ASN A 71 27.01 15.14 -9.08
N ALA A 72 27.10 15.34 -10.39
CA ALA A 72 26.05 14.91 -11.33
C ALA A 72 25.89 13.37 -11.32
N VAL A 73 27.01 12.64 -11.22
CA VAL A 73 26.97 11.17 -11.04
C VAL A 73 26.28 10.81 -9.74
N VAL A 74 26.69 11.42 -8.62
CA VAL A 74 26.10 11.16 -7.30
C VAL A 74 24.60 11.41 -7.30
N VAL A 75 24.18 12.57 -7.79
CA VAL A 75 22.76 12.95 -7.82
C VAL A 75 21.96 11.97 -8.68
N TYR A 76 22.35 11.69 -9.92
CA TYR A 76 21.53 10.85 -10.78
C TYR A 76 21.65 9.35 -10.47
N TRP A 77 22.88 8.82 -10.38
CA TRP A 77 23.10 7.38 -10.18
C TRP A 77 22.77 6.94 -8.75
N GLY A 78 22.93 7.81 -7.76
CA GLY A 78 22.49 7.56 -6.40
C GLY A 78 20.96 7.49 -6.27
N HIS A 79 20.20 8.44 -6.83
CA HIS A 79 18.74 8.35 -6.86
C HIS A 79 18.26 7.15 -7.70
N LYS A 80 18.97 6.82 -8.78
CA LYS A 80 18.70 5.60 -9.57
C LYS A 80 18.92 4.33 -8.76
N LEU A 81 19.88 4.28 -7.84
CA LEU A 81 20.05 3.16 -6.91
C LEU A 81 18.83 3.03 -6.00
N GLY A 82 18.40 4.14 -5.39
CA GLY A 82 17.22 4.19 -4.51
C GLY A 82 15.95 3.68 -5.21
N ILE A 83 15.65 4.19 -6.41
CA ILE A 83 14.43 3.83 -7.15
C ILE A 83 14.41 2.38 -7.63
N ASN A 84 15.59 1.80 -7.93
CA ASN A 84 15.69 0.39 -8.31
C ASN A 84 15.39 -0.54 -7.12
N ILE A 85 15.91 -0.19 -5.93
CA ILE A 85 15.62 -0.89 -4.69
C ILE A 85 14.13 -0.78 -4.36
N GLU A 86 13.56 0.42 -4.43
CA GLU A 86 12.13 0.69 -4.24
C GLU A 86 11.27 -0.14 -5.20
N THR A 87 11.62 -0.19 -6.48
CA THR A 87 10.89 -0.93 -7.52
C THR A 87 10.81 -2.42 -7.20
N GLU A 88 11.92 -3.03 -6.79
CA GLU A 88 11.94 -4.45 -6.41
C GLU A 88 11.15 -4.70 -5.12
N MET A 89 11.24 -3.78 -4.15
CA MET A 89 10.41 -3.87 -2.94
C MET A 89 8.91 -3.78 -3.27
N ARG A 90 8.52 -2.86 -4.15
CA ARG A 90 7.14 -2.68 -4.62
C ARG A 90 6.62 -3.93 -5.30
N ARG A 91 7.41 -4.52 -6.21
CA ARG A 91 7.08 -5.77 -6.88
C ARG A 91 6.83 -6.90 -5.88
N LYS A 92 7.77 -7.12 -4.94
CA LYS A 92 7.62 -8.17 -3.90
C LYS A 92 6.39 -7.97 -3.03
N SER A 93 6.12 -6.74 -2.57
CA SER A 93 4.91 -6.44 -1.78
C SER A 93 3.64 -6.72 -2.55
N PHE A 94 3.58 -6.29 -3.82
CA PHE A 94 2.40 -6.49 -4.66
C PHE A 94 2.15 -7.98 -4.94
N ASP A 95 3.20 -8.73 -5.29
CA ASP A 95 3.13 -10.19 -5.51
C ASP A 95 2.71 -10.93 -4.23
N HIS A 96 3.13 -10.43 -3.06
CA HIS A 96 2.79 -11.03 -1.77
C HIS A 96 1.34 -10.76 -1.35
N LEU A 97 0.84 -9.54 -1.53
CA LEU A 97 -0.54 -9.19 -1.22
C LEU A 97 -1.55 -10.06 -1.99
N GLN A 98 -1.26 -10.40 -3.24
CA GLN A 98 -2.12 -11.29 -4.04
C GLN A 98 -2.23 -12.72 -3.48
N LYS A 99 -1.35 -13.11 -2.54
CA LYS A 99 -1.33 -14.46 -1.93
C LYS A 99 -2.05 -14.51 -0.59
N LEU A 100 -2.28 -13.37 0.07
CA LEU A 100 -2.94 -13.32 1.38
C LEU A 100 -4.43 -13.63 1.26
N SER A 101 -5.02 -14.29 2.27
CA SER A 101 -6.42 -14.70 2.25
C SER A 101 -7.40 -13.55 2.54
N PHE A 102 -8.69 -13.85 2.44
CA PHE A 102 -9.76 -12.93 2.83
C PHE A 102 -9.70 -12.59 4.32
N ARG A 103 -9.27 -13.52 5.18
CA ARG A 103 -9.08 -13.27 6.61
C ARG A 103 -8.11 -12.11 6.85
N PHE A 104 -7.06 -12.00 6.03
CA PHE A 104 -6.15 -10.85 6.12
C PHE A 104 -6.87 -9.55 5.74
N TYR A 105 -7.59 -9.54 4.62
CA TYR A 105 -8.26 -8.34 4.11
C TYR A 105 -9.44 -7.88 4.98
N ASP A 106 -10.15 -8.79 5.63
CA ASP A 106 -11.24 -8.45 6.56
C ASP A 106 -10.73 -7.73 7.81
N ASN A 107 -9.47 -7.96 8.18
CA ASN A 107 -8.84 -7.37 9.36
C ASN A 107 -7.94 -6.16 9.03
N HIS A 108 -7.79 -5.79 7.75
CA HIS A 108 -6.91 -4.73 7.32
C HIS A 108 -7.59 -3.74 6.37
N LYS A 109 -7.48 -2.44 6.69
CA LYS A 109 -7.94 -1.38 5.79
C LYS A 109 -7.10 -1.35 4.52
N THR A 110 -7.72 -1.54 3.36
CA THR A 110 -7.05 -1.55 2.05
C THR A 110 -6.30 -0.25 1.76
N GLY A 111 -6.83 0.91 2.17
CA GLY A 111 -6.15 2.20 2.04
C GLY A 111 -4.79 2.26 2.76
N HIS A 112 -4.66 1.60 3.92
CA HIS A 112 -3.37 1.51 4.61
C HIS A 112 -2.37 0.65 3.83
N LEU A 113 -2.82 -0.42 3.16
CA LEU A 113 -1.97 -1.27 2.33
C LEU A 113 -1.44 -0.50 1.12
N VAL A 114 -2.30 0.33 0.50
CA VAL A 114 -1.88 1.22 -0.61
C VAL A 114 -0.79 2.18 -0.14
N ALA A 115 -0.98 2.86 0.99
CA ALA A 115 0.02 3.79 1.54
C ALA A 115 1.37 3.10 1.86
N ARG A 116 1.35 1.82 2.27
CA ARG A 116 2.56 1.02 2.52
C ARG A 116 3.35 0.71 1.25
N ILE A 117 2.70 0.59 0.09
CA ILE A 117 3.35 0.27 -1.19
C ILE A 117 3.79 1.54 -1.94
N THR A 118 3.17 2.67 -1.62
CA THR A 118 3.51 3.96 -2.23
C THR A 118 4.48 4.71 -1.33
N LYS A 119 3.96 5.43 -0.34
CA LYS A 119 4.70 6.40 0.48
C LYS A 119 5.77 5.75 1.35
N ASP A 120 5.48 4.63 2.00
CA ASP A 120 6.48 4.00 2.87
C ASP A 120 7.68 3.50 2.05
N LEU A 121 7.45 2.99 0.83
CA LEU A 121 8.55 2.53 -0.03
C LEU A 121 9.38 3.70 -0.57
N GLU A 122 8.76 4.83 -0.89
CA GLU A 122 9.47 6.08 -1.25
C GLU A 122 10.40 6.52 -0.10
N GLU A 123 9.90 6.58 1.14
CA GLU A 123 10.71 6.92 2.32
C GLU A 123 11.88 5.94 2.56
N ILE A 124 11.70 4.65 2.21
CA ILE A 124 12.77 3.65 2.28
C ILE A 124 13.79 3.86 1.15
N GLY A 125 13.33 4.18 -0.07
CA GLY A 125 14.18 4.47 -1.23
C GLY A 125 15.11 5.66 -0.97
N GLU A 126 14.56 6.72 -0.36
CA GLU A 126 15.32 7.89 0.08
C GLU A 126 16.42 7.53 1.10
N VAL A 127 16.09 6.72 2.11
CA VAL A 127 17.10 6.24 3.07
C VAL A 127 18.12 5.31 2.39
N ALA A 128 17.72 4.56 1.36
CA ALA A 128 18.61 3.67 0.65
C ALA A 128 19.67 4.42 -0.19
N HIS A 129 19.30 5.53 -0.82
CA HIS A 129 20.26 6.41 -1.49
C HIS A 129 21.06 7.22 -0.48
N HIS A 130 20.39 8.10 0.27
CA HIS A 130 21.05 9.11 1.09
C HIS A 130 21.68 8.56 2.36
N GLY A 131 21.21 7.43 2.90
CA GLY A 131 21.61 6.97 4.21
C GLY A 131 23.12 6.72 4.35
N PRO A 132 23.65 5.63 3.78
CA PRO A 132 25.05 5.26 3.96
C PRO A 132 26.04 6.33 3.47
N GLU A 133 25.71 6.96 2.35
CA GLU A 133 26.56 7.95 1.68
C GLU A 133 26.71 9.22 2.52
N ASP A 134 25.59 9.83 2.92
CA ASP A 134 25.59 11.10 3.62
C ASP A 134 26.30 11.04 4.96
N LEU A 135 26.10 9.95 5.71
CA LEU A 135 26.73 9.75 7.00
C LEU A 135 28.25 9.57 6.83
N PHE A 136 28.67 8.81 5.82
CA PHE A 136 30.08 8.60 5.55
C PHE A 136 30.78 9.91 5.15
N ILE A 137 30.19 10.66 4.22
CA ILE A 137 30.71 11.96 3.78
C ILE A 137 30.76 12.94 4.95
N ALA A 138 29.71 13.00 5.77
CA ALA A 138 29.70 13.89 6.94
C ALA A 138 30.86 13.59 7.89
N VAL A 139 31.09 12.31 8.23
CA VAL A 139 32.19 11.90 9.11
C VAL A 139 33.56 12.17 8.47
N MET A 140 33.72 11.81 7.19
CA MET A 140 34.96 12.02 6.45
C MET A 140 35.31 13.51 6.32
N THR A 141 34.36 14.34 5.92
CA THR A 141 34.54 15.79 5.76
C THR A 141 34.82 16.46 7.10
N PHE A 142 34.14 16.04 8.17
CA PHE A 142 34.40 16.56 9.52
C PHE A 142 35.83 16.27 9.97
N ILE A 143 36.26 15.00 9.87
CA ILE A 143 37.63 14.58 10.25
C ILE A 143 38.67 15.25 9.33
N GLY A 144 38.45 15.23 8.02
CA GLY A 144 39.36 15.81 7.04
C GLY A 144 39.54 17.32 7.22
N ALA A 145 38.45 18.07 7.40
CA ALA A 145 38.51 19.50 7.67
C ALA A 145 39.24 19.78 8.99
N PHE A 146 38.99 19.01 10.04
CA PHE A 146 39.71 19.17 11.31
C PHE A 146 41.22 18.94 11.15
N LEU A 147 41.64 17.88 10.47
CA LEU A 147 43.05 17.58 10.24
C LEU A 147 43.73 18.68 9.42
N LEU A 148 43.06 19.23 8.40
CA LEU A 148 43.57 20.36 7.62
C LEU A 148 43.64 21.65 8.45
N MET A 149 42.64 21.93 9.29
CA MET A 149 42.67 23.07 10.21
C MET A 149 43.83 22.95 11.20
N PHE A 150 44.04 21.75 11.77
CA PHE A 150 45.15 21.49 12.68
C PHE A 150 46.50 21.65 11.99
N TYR A 151 46.62 21.21 10.73
CA TYR A 151 47.80 21.43 9.90
C TYR A 151 48.07 22.92 9.60
N VAL A 152 47.03 23.74 9.43
CA VAL A 152 47.18 25.18 9.20
C VAL A 152 47.57 25.92 10.48
N ASN A 153 46.86 25.69 11.59
CA ASN A 153 47.19 26.23 12.90
C ASN A 153 46.55 25.39 14.03
N PRO A 154 47.35 24.69 14.86
CA PRO A 154 46.84 23.84 15.93
C PRO A 154 46.02 24.59 16.99
N HIS A 155 46.45 25.79 17.40
CA HIS A 155 45.78 26.56 18.46
C HIS A 155 44.38 27.03 18.03
N LEU A 156 44.28 27.55 16.80
CA LEU A 156 43.01 27.99 16.23
C LEU A 156 42.07 26.81 15.95
N ALA A 157 42.61 25.65 15.57
CA ALA A 157 41.85 24.40 15.39
C ALA A 157 41.24 23.90 16.70
N LEU A 158 42.03 23.85 17.78
CA LEU A 158 41.55 23.47 19.11
C LEU A 158 40.49 24.45 19.65
N LEU A 159 40.67 25.75 19.42
CA LEU A 159 39.66 26.76 19.75
C LEU A 159 38.34 26.47 19.03
N THR A 160 38.40 26.20 17.72
CA THR A 160 37.20 25.94 16.91
C THR A 160 36.50 24.65 17.33
N VAL A 161 37.25 23.57 17.57
CA VAL A 161 36.70 22.30 18.05
C VAL A 161 36.10 22.40 19.45
N THR A 162 36.52 23.37 20.26
CA THR A 162 35.90 23.57 21.58
C THR A 162 34.51 24.21 21.46
N ILE A 163 34.29 25.06 20.46
CA ILE A 163 33.02 25.78 20.26
C ILE A 163 31.98 24.90 19.56
N VAL A 164 32.40 24.09 18.60
CA VAL A 164 31.49 23.30 17.74
C VAL A 164 30.59 22.30 18.49
N PRO A 165 31.04 21.56 19.53
CA PRO A 165 30.18 20.69 20.34
C PRO A 165 29.00 21.42 20.97
N VAL A 166 29.18 22.68 21.36
CA VAL A 166 28.07 23.50 21.92
C VAL A 166 27.02 23.75 20.85
N VAL A 167 27.45 24.10 19.62
CA VAL A 167 26.53 24.32 18.49
C VAL A 167 25.82 23.02 18.11
N ALA A 168 26.55 21.91 18.01
CA ALA A 168 25.98 20.60 17.73
C ALA A 168 24.97 20.18 18.80
N TRP A 169 25.27 20.42 20.08
CA TRP A 169 24.35 20.15 21.19
C TRP A 169 23.05 20.94 21.06
N VAL A 170 23.13 22.25 20.80
CA VAL A 170 21.93 23.08 20.61
C VAL A 170 21.13 22.61 19.39
N ALA A 171 21.79 22.34 18.26
CA ALA A 171 21.14 21.84 17.05
C ALA A 171 20.40 20.51 17.30
N SER A 172 21.04 19.56 17.99
CA SER A 172 20.43 18.27 18.34
C SER A 172 19.19 18.41 19.23
N ARG A 173 19.18 19.40 20.15
CA ARG A 173 18.06 19.67 21.05
C ARG A 173 16.83 20.16 20.29
N TYR A 174 17.03 21.00 19.28
CA TYR A 174 15.96 21.47 18.39
C TYR A 174 15.53 20.39 17.40
N GLY A 175 16.46 19.57 16.89
CA GLY A 175 16.16 18.39 16.09
C GLY A 175 15.19 17.44 16.81
N GLY A 176 15.49 17.06 18.06
CA GLY A 176 14.59 16.21 18.85
C GLY A 176 13.23 16.84 19.16
N ARG A 177 13.14 18.17 19.30
CA ARG A 177 11.85 18.88 19.41
C ARG A 177 11.07 18.83 18.10
N MET A 178 11.75 19.00 16.97
CA MET A 178 11.16 18.90 15.64
C MET A 178 10.60 17.49 15.40
N THR A 179 11.36 16.43 15.72
CA THR A 179 10.89 15.04 15.58
C THR A 179 9.58 14.79 16.31
N ARG A 180 9.45 15.24 17.56
CA ARG A 180 8.21 15.10 18.35
C ARG A 180 7.04 15.88 17.75
N ASN A 181 7.30 17.09 17.26
CA ASN A 181 6.29 17.89 16.59
C ASN A 181 5.84 17.24 15.27
N SER A 182 6.78 16.72 14.48
CA SER A 182 6.50 15.98 13.23
C SER A 182 5.66 14.73 13.50
N GLN A 183 5.96 13.95 14.54
CA GLN A 183 5.12 12.81 14.95
C GLN A 183 3.68 13.23 15.27
N THR A 184 3.52 14.34 15.99
CA THR A 184 2.20 14.91 16.31
C THR A 184 1.48 15.39 15.05
N LEU A 185 2.21 16.05 14.14
CA LEU A 185 1.71 16.52 12.86
C LEU A 185 1.24 15.35 11.98
N TYR A 186 2.02 14.28 11.87
CA TYR A 186 1.64 13.09 11.09
C TYR A 186 0.38 12.42 11.64
N ARG A 187 0.24 12.32 12.97
CA ARG A 187 -1.01 11.81 13.59
C ARG A 187 -2.20 12.71 13.24
N ARG A 188 -2.08 14.03 13.41
CA ARG A 188 -3.16 14.99 13.08
C ARG A 188 -3.53 14.97 11.59
N VAL A 189 -2.54 14.81 10.69
CA VAL A 189 -2.80 14.65 9.24
C VAL A 189 -3.52 13.33 8.95
N GLY A 190 -3.17 12.25 9.66
CA GLY A 190 -3.91 10.99 9.56
C GLY A 190 -5.38 11.15 9.93
N ASP A 191 -5.65 11.73 11.12
CA ASP A 191 -7.01 11.98 11.59
C ASP A 191 -7.80 12.89 10.61
N PHE A 192 -7.13 13.93 10.10
CA PHE A 192 -7.67 14.85 9.09
C PHE A 192 -8.02 14.15 7.77
N ASN A 193 -7.15 13.28 7.27
CA ASN A 193 -7.38 12.53 6.03
C ASN A 193 -8.52 11.52 6.19
N VAL A 194 -8.61 10.81 7.32
CA VAL A 194 -9.72 9.89 7.61
C VAL A 194 -11.06 10.65 7.57
N ARG A 195 -11.13 11.83 8.18
CA ARG A 195 -12.36 12.64 8.17
C ARG A 195 -12.74 13.10 6.77
N ILE A 196 -11.77 13.50 5.94
CA ILE A 196 -12.04 13.84 4.54
C ILE A 196 -12.56 12.62 3.78
N GLU A 197 -11.94 11.45 3.96
CA GLU A 197 -12.36 10.21 3.31
C GLU A 197 -13.81 9.82 3.71
N GLU A 198 -14.13 9.88 5.00
CA GLU A 198 -15.48 9.61 5.52
C GLU A 198 -16.52 10.60 5.00
N ASN A 199 -16.20 11.90 4.99
CA ASN A 199 -17.13 12.95 4.56
C ASN A 199 -17.37 12.90 3.04
N VAL A 200 -16.31 12.76 2.24
CA VAL A 200 -16.40 12.68 0.77
C VAL A 200 -17.08 11.37 0.36
N GLY A 201 -16.72 10.25 0.97
CA GLY A 201 -17.37 8.95 0.73
C GLY A 201 -18.83 8.94 1.17
N GLY A 202 -19.15 9.67 2.25
CA GLY A 202 -20.49 9.82 2.82
C GLY A 202 -21.26 11.04 2.35
N MET A 203 -20.81 11.77 1.32
CA MET A 203 -21.37 13.09 0.96
C MET A 203 -22.88 13.04 0.71
N ARG A 204 -23.37 11.95 0.11
CA ARG A 204 -24.82 11.75 -0.10
C ARG A 204 -25.60 11.69 1.21
N VAL A 205 -25.05 11.10 2.26
CA VAL A 205 -25.65 11.05 3.60
C VAL A 205 -25.60 12.44 4.21
N VAL A 206 -24.46 13.12 4.16
CA VAL A 206 -24.31 14.48 4.69
C VAL A 206 -25.37 15.41 4.10
N GLN A 207 -25.54 15.39 2.76
CA GLN A 207 -26.52 16.20 2.05
C GLN A 207 -27.97 15.74 2.29
N ALA A 208 -28.23 14.43 2.34
CA ALA A 208 -29.58 13.91 2.60
C ALA A 208 -30.10 14.30 3.99
N PHE A 209 -29.21 14.45 4.97
CA PHE A 209 -29.54 14.89 6.31
C PHE A 209 -29.30 16.41 6.54
N ALA A 210 -28.92 17.16 5.50
CA ALA A 210 -28.62 18.60 5.57
C ALA A 210 -27.65 18.99 6.70
N ASN A 211 -26.65 18.15 6.96
CA ASN A 211 -25.68 18.30 8.06
C ASN A 211 -24.34 18.90 7.60
N GLU A 212 -24.29 19.60 6.47
CA GLU A 212 -23.06 20.19 5.93
C GLU A 212 -22.40 21.18 6.89
N GLU A 213 -23.19 21.92 7.68
CA GLU A 213 -22.66 22.85 8.68
C GLU A 213 -21.99 22.12 9.86
N HIS A 214 -22.58 21.01 10.31
CA HIS A 214 -21.98 20.17 11.36
C HIS A 214 -20.61 19.65 10.92
N GLU A 215 -20.54 19.10 9.72
CA GLU A 215 -19.31 18.59 9.11
C GLU A 215 -18.27 19.70 8.89
N ARG A 216 -18.71 20.88 8.44
CA ARG A 216 -17.85 22.06 8.29
C ARG A 216 -17.22 22.48 9.62
N ASN A 217 -17.98 22.44 10.71
CA ASN A 217 -17.48 22.79 12.04
C ASN A 217 -16.46 21.77 12.57
N LEU A 218 -16.72 20.48 12.37
CA LEU A 218 -15.75 19.42 12.69
C LEU A 218 -14.46 19.59 11.89
N PHE A 219 -14.57 19.82 10.57
CA PHE A 219 -13.42 20.09 9.71
C PHE A 219 -12.65 21.34 10.15
N ALA A 220 -13.34 22.42 10.51
CA ALA A 220 -12.71 23.65 10.99
C ALA A 220 -11.89 23.40 12.28
N HIS A 221 -12.39 22.57 13.20
CA HIS A 221 -11.66 22.17 14.40
C HIS A 221 -10.38 21.40 14.05
N ASP A 222 -10.47 20.39 13.19
CA ASP A 222 -9.32 19.58 12.78
C ASP A 222 -8.28 20.40 12.02
N ASN A 223 -8.73 21.28 11.12
CA ASN A 223 -7.87 22.18 10.38
C ASN A 223 -7.18 23.21 11.29
N ALA A 224 -7.87 23.72 12.31
CA ALA A 224 -7.28 24.62 13.30
C ALA A 224 -6.18 23.92 14.12
N ARG A 225 -6.40 22.66 14.54
CA ARG A 225 -5.38 21.84 15.22
C ARG A 225 -4.19 21.55 14.30
N TYR A 226 -4.43 21.21 13.05
CA TYR A 226 -3.35 21.05 12.06
C TYR A 226 -2.52 22.33 11.94
N ARG A 227 -3.18 23.48 11.76
CA ARG A 227 -2.55 24.80 11.68
C ARG A 227 -1.71 25.11 12.91
N GLU A 228 -2.24 24.88 14.12
CA GLU A 228 -1.52 25.10 15.37
C GLU A 228 -0.21 24.29 15.44
N THR A 229 -0.27 22.98 15.14
CA THR A 229 0.93 22.13 15.14
C THR A 229 1.91 22.51 14.04
N LYS A 230 1.43 22.88 12.86
CA LYS A 230 2.28 23.33 11.76
C LYS A 230 2.98 24.65 12.08
N LEU A 231 2.28 25.61 12.70
CA LEU A 231 2.89 26.84 13.19
C LEU A 231 3.87 26.58 14.34
N GLY A 232 3.59 25.61 15.22
CA GLY A 232 4.54 25.11 16.20
C GLY A 232 5.83 24.59 15.56
N ALA A 233 5.70 23.84 14.45
CA ALA A 233 6.83 23.39 13.64
C ALA A 233 7.65 24.58 13.14
N TYR A 234 7.00 25.59 12.56
CA TYR A 234 7.68 26.77 12.04
C TYR A 234 8.35 27.61 13.13
N ARG A 235 7.79 27.67 14.35
CA ARG A 235 8.48 28.30 15.49
C ARG A 235 9.76 27.55 15.87
N ILE A 236 9.72 26.22 15.91
CA ILE A 236 10.91 25.38 16.17
C ILE A 236 11.94 25.55 15.04
N MET A 237 11.48 25.53 13.79
CA MET A 237 12.32 25.72 12.60
C MET A 237 12.98 27.09 12.60
N ALA A 238 12.21 28.17 12.80
CA ALA A 238 12.74 29.53 12.86
C ALA A 238 13.80 29.66 13.96
N ALA A 239 13.51 29.18 15.17
CA ALA A 239 14.50 29.19 16.25
C ALA A 239 15.75 28.38 15.92
N SER A 240 15.60 27.17 15.37
CA SER A 240 16.73 26.31 14.99
C SER A 240 17.60 26.96 13.90
N THR A 241 16.98 27.47 12.83
CA THR A 241 17.69 28.12 11.72
C THR A 241 18.37 29.41 12.17
N SER A 242 17.69 30.24 12.97
CA SER A 242 18.29 31.48 13.51
C SER A 242 19.46 31.19 14.45
N ILE A 243 19.35 30.18 15.31
CA ILE A 243 20.44 29.78 16.21
C ILE A 243 21.61 29.23 15.41
N ASN A 244 21.38 28.37 14.41
CA ASN A 244 22.44 27.85 13.54
C ASN A 244 23.13 28.99 12.79
N TYR A 245 22.37 29.91 12.20
CA TYR A 245 22.89 31.09 11.53
C TYR A 245 23.77 31.94 12.45
N MET A 246 23.27 32.29 13.64
CA MET A 246 24.02 33.08 14.61
C MET A 246 25.26 32.35 15.10
N SER A 247 25.16 31.04 15.37
CA SER A 247 26.29 30.20 15.81
C SER A 247 27.40 30.16 14.77
N MET A 248 27.06 30.00 13.48
CA MET A 248 28.03 30.08 12.39
C MET A 248 28.72 31.44 12.33
N ARG A 249 27.96 32.53 12.45
CA ARG A 249 28.53 33.89 12.44
C ARG A 249 29.40 34.17 13.65
N LEU A 250 29.04 33.65 14.82
CA LEU A 250 29.87 33.76 16.04
C LEU A 250 31.16 32.95 15.91
N ILE A 251 31.13 31.72 15.39
CA ILE A 251 32.34 30.95 15.12
C ILE A 251 33.24 31.71 14.14
N GLN A 252 32.69 32.21 13.02
CA GLN A 252 33.45 33.02 12.06
C GLN A 252 34.07 34.25 12.72
N LEU A 253 33.33 34.99 13.54
CA LEU A 253 33.82 36.18 14.24
C LEU A 253 34.94 35.85 15.23
N ILE A 254 34.77 34.80 16.04
CA ILE A 254 35.78 34.37 17.02
C ILE A 254 37.06 33.93 16.30
N VAL A 255 36.94 33.11 15.25
CA VAL A 255 38.07 32.67 14.44
C VAL A 255 38.73 33.85 13.73
N MET A 256 37.96 34.82 13.25
CA MET A 256 38.49 36.04 12.63
C MET A 256 39.31 36.87 13.61
N ILE A 257 38.81 37.11 14.84
CA ILE A 257 39.54 37.85 15.88
C ILE A 257 40.78 37.07 16.33
N ALA A 258 40.65 35.80 16.70
CA ALA A 258 41.77 34.98 17.16
C ALA A 258 42.80 34.74 16.05
N GLY A 259 42.34 34.48 14.83
CA GLY A 259 43.21 34.33 13.65
C GLY A 259 43.96 35.61 13.31
N SER A 260 43.32 36.78 13.45
CA SER A 260 43.99 38.08 13.25
C SER A 260 45.13 38.28 14.27
N TYR A 261 44.92 37.89 15.53
CA TYR A 261 45.98 37.88 16.53
C TYR A 261 47.16 36.96 16.12
N PHE A 262 46.88 35.76 15.60
CA PHE A 262 47.92 34.85 15.12
C PHE A 262 48.66 35.36 13.87
N VAL A 263 47.98 36.11 13.00
CA VAL A 263 48.61 36.79 11.85
C VAL A 263 49.52 37.92 12.32
N ILE A 264 49.04 38.79 13.21
CA ILE A 264 49.82 39.94 13.73
C ILE A 264 51.06 39.47 14.50
N THR A 265 50.96 38.36 15.22
CA THR A 265 52.08 37.75 15.96
C THR A 265 53.01 36.90 15.09
N GLY A 266 52.73 36.78 13.78
CA GLY A 266 53.57 36.07 12.82
C GLY A 266 53.49 34.54 12.87
N SER A 267 52.54 33.98 13.63
CA SER A 267 52.33 32.52 13.77
C SER A 267 51.36 31.94 12.74
N LEU A 268 50.73 32.78 11.91
CA LEU A 268 49.84 32.39 10.82
C LEU A 268 50.06 33.31 9.62
N SER A 269 50.14 32.74 8.41
CA SER A 269 50.23 33.53 7.16
C SER A 269 48.86 34.10 6.75
N ASN A 270 48.85 35.11 5.88
CA ASN A 270 47.62 35.68 5.35
C ASN A 270 46.77 34.64 4.59
N GLY A 271 47.40 33.79 3.78
CA GLY A 271 46.74 32.67 3.11
C GLY A 271 46.31 31.59 4.08
N GLY A 272 47.10 31.33 5.12
CA GLY A 272 46.73 30.46 6.24
C GLY A 272 45.46 30.94 6.92
N PHE A 273 45.34 32.24 7.20
CA PHE A 273 44.15 32.84 7.80
C PHE A 273 42.91 32.73 6.90
N VAL A 274 43.03 33.10 5.61
CA VAL A 274 41.92 33.03 4.64
C VAL A 274 41.44 31.58 4.47
N SER A 275 42.37 30.64 4.29
CA SER A 275 42.03 29.21 4.17
C SER A 275 41.39 28.65 5.44
N PHE A 276 41.83 29.10 6.61
CA PHE A 276 41.21 28.69 7.88
C PHE A 276 39.75 29.14 7.97
N LEU A 277 39.43 30.38 7.57
CA LEU A 277 38.04 30.86 7.52
C LEU A 277 37.16 30.03 6.57
N LEU A 278 37.72 29.58 5.44
CA LEU A 278 37.02 28.69 4.51
C LEU A 278 36.85 27.27 5.09
N LEU A 279 37.89 26.72 5.74
CA LEU A 279 37.84 25.41 6.39
C LEU A 279 36.79 25.37 7.51
N VAL A 280 36.58 26.47 8.25
CA VAL A 280 35.51 26.57 9.26
C VAL A 280 34.13 26.32 8.63
N ALA A 281 33.85 26.87 7.45
CA ALA A 281 32.58 26.65 6.78
C ALA A 281 32.40 25.17 6.39
N VAL A 282 33.45 24.54 5.87
CA VAL A 282 33.45 23.11 5.52
C VAL A 282 33.31 22.22 6.77
N PHE A 283 33.95 22.59 7.89
CA PHE A 283 33.92 21.85 9.14
C PHE A 283 32.53 21.80 9.80
N VAL A 284 31.75 22.88 9.66
CA VAL A 284 30.39 22.96 10.26
C VAL A 284 29.34 22.26 9.39
N ARG A 285 29.53 22.20 8.06
CA ARG A 285 28.56 21.63 7.10
C ARG A 285 28.09 20.18 7.44
N PRO A 286 28.96 19.24 7.85
CA PRO A 286 28.54 17.91 8.30
C PRO A 286 27.49 17.89 9.40
N ILE A 287 27.43 18.91 10.26
CA ILE A 287 26.47 18.98 11.37
C ILE A 287 25.04 19.09 10.83
N GLU A 288 24.85 19.87 9.76
CA GLU A 288 23.55 20.00 9.10
C GLU A 288 23.10 18.67 8.49
N LYS A 289 24.05 17.93 7.91
CA LYS A 289 23.80 16.63 7.29
C LYS A 289 23.46 15.54 8.30
N ILE A 290 24.14 15.52 9.44
CA ILE A 290 23.79 14.64 10.56
C ILE A 290 22.38 14.95 11.07
N ASN A 291 21.98 16.23 11.13
CA ASN A 291 20.62 16.59 11.52
C ASN A 291 19.56 16.09 10.52
N SER A 292 19.82 16.14 9.21
CA SER A 292 18.88 15.58 8.23
C SER A 292 18.74 14.06 8.38
N VAL A 293 19.86 13.36 8.63
CA VAL A 293 19.87 11.92 8.92
C VAL A 293 19.01 11.58 10.14
N ILE A 294 19.11 12.35 11.23
CA ILE A 294 18.29 12.17 12.44
C ILE A 294 16.79 12.29 12.14
N GLU A 295 16.39 13.10 11.16
CA GLU A 295 14.99 13.23 10.76
C GLU A 295 14.52 12.09 9.85
N THR A 296 15.30 11.73 8.84
CA THR A 296 14.87 10.82 7.77
C THR A 296 15.00 9.35 8.14
N TYR A 297 16.05 8.97 8.89
CA TYR A 297 16.31 7.56 9.22
C TYR A 297 15.17 6.91 10.02
N PRO A 298 14.61 7.54 11.07
CA PRO A 298 13.50 6.94 11.79
C PRO A 298 12.29 6.65 10.90
N LYS A 299 12.03 7.50 9.90
CA LYS A 299 10.93 7.32 8.93
C LYS A 299 11.17 6.10 8.06
N GLY A 300 12.33 6.03 7.40
CA GLY A 300 12.69 4.89 6.55
C GLY A 300 12.84 3.57 7.33
N ILE A 301 13.37 3.59 8.56
CA ILE A 301 13.43 2.39 9.43
C ILE A 301 12.02 1.92 9.80
N ALA A 302 11.11 2.84 10.14
CA ALA A 302 9.74 2.49 10.47
C ALA A 302 8.97 1.98 9.24
N GLY A 303 9.16 2.59 8.07
CA GLY A 303 8.63 2.12 6.79
C GLY A 303 9.15 0.72 6.45
N PHE A 304 10.47 0.51 6.55
CA PHE A 304 11.10 -0.78 6.27
C PHE A 304 10.62 -1.87 7.24
N LYS A 305 10.39 -1.53 8.52
CA LYS A 305 9.77 -2.45 9.47
C LYS A 305 8.36 -2.86 9.02
N ARG A 306 7.49 -1.91 8.66
CA ARG A 306 6.14 -2.22 8.15
C ARG A 306 6.17 -3.07 6.88
N TYR A 307 7.13 -2.81 6.00
CA TYR A 307 7.38 -3.61 4.81
C TYR A 307 7.78 -5.05 5.15
N THR A 308 8.72 -5.24 6.10
CA THR A 308 9.10 -6.60 6.52
C THR A 308 7.98 -7.31 7.25
N ASP A 309 7.24 -6.62 8.13
CA ASP A 309 6.09 -7.18 8.84
C ASP A 309 5.01 -7.66 7.84
N LEU A 310 4.80 -6.91 6.74
CA LEU A 310 3.92 -7.35 5.65
C LEU A 310 4.46 -8.62 4.97
N LEU A 311 5.72 -8.63 4.54
CA LEU A 311 6.28 -9.80 3.83
C LEU A 311 6.47 -11.04 4.70
N ASP A 312 6.57 -10.86 6.01
CA ASP A 312 6.70 -11.94 6.99
C ASP A 312 5.33 -12.45 7.44
N THR A 313 4.23 -11.86 6.95
CA THR A 313 2.89 -12.42 7.12
C THR A 313 2.79 -13.68 6.26
N GLU A 314 2.73 -14.85 6.89
CA GLU A 314 2.57 -16.10 6.14
C GLU A 314 1.18 -16.14 5.50
N PRO A 315 1.09 -16.47 4.18
CA PRO A 315 -0.20 -16.78 3.57
C PRO A 315 -0.83 -17.96 4.29
N ASP A 316 -1.98 -17.73 4.91
CA ASP A 316 -2.75 -18.70 5.66
C ASP A 316 -3.42 -19.75 4.78
N ILE A 317 -3.47 -19.51 3.46
CA ILE A 317 -3.97 -20.46 2.46
C ILE A 317 -2.92 -20.60 1.36
N ALA A 318 -2.36 -21.81 1.23
CA ALA A 318 -1.38 -22.15 0.20
C ALA A 318 -1.68 -23.53 -0.42
N ASP A 319 -1.08 -23.76 -1.58
CA ASP A 319 -1.08 -25.08 -2.21
C ASP A 319 -0.27 -26.06 -1.34
N ARG A 320 -0.81 -27.27 -1.13
CA ARG A 320 -0.04 -28.36 -0.55
C ARG A 320 1.13 -28.70 -1.50
N PRO A 321 2.27 -29.19 -0.99
CA PRO A 321 3.42 -29.55 -1.84
C PRO A 321 3.09 -30.54 -2.97
N ASN A 322 2.10 -31.41 -2.77
CA ASN A 322 1.65 -32.42 -3.73
C ASN A 322 0.29 -32.08 -4.37
N ALA A 323 -0.13 -30.80 -4.31
CA ALA A 323 -1.40 -30.39 -4.90
C ALA A 323 -1.39 -30.56 -6.42
N ILE A 324 -2.46 -31.15 -6.96
CA ILE A 324 -2.60 -31.41 -8.39
C ILE A 324 -3.37 -30.28 -9.09
N ALA A 325 -3.01 -29.99 -10.33
CA ALA A 325 -3.79 -29.08 -11.16
C ALA A 325 -4.93 -29.86 -11.85
N VAL A 326 -6.17 -29.51 -11.54
CA VAL A 326 -7.35 -30.09 -12.20
C VAL A 326 -7.70 -29.31 -13.48
N THR A 327 -8.05 -30.03 -14.55
CA THR A 327 -8.40 -29.42 -15.85
C THR A 327 -9.90 -29.26 -16.02
N ALA A 328 -10.68 -30.24 -15.57
CA ALA A 328 -12.13 -30.23 -15.62
C ALA A 328 -12.72 -31.01 -14.44
N LEU A 329 -13.74 -30.44 -13.81
CA LEU A 329 -14.54 -31.09 -12.77
C LEU A 329 -15.97 -31.32 -13.27
N LYS A 330 -16.60 -32.40 -12.84
CA LYS A 330 -18.02 -32.68 -13.04
C LYS A 330 -18.88 -31.89 -12.06
N GLY A 331 -18.36 -31.64 -10.86
CA GLY A 331 -19.02 -30.84 -9.83
C GLY A 331 -19.81 -31.65 -8.82
N ASP A 332 -19.42 -32.89 -8.52
CA ASP A 332 -19.94 -33.63 -7.37
C ASP A 332 -19.25 -33.13 -6.09
N ILE A 333 -19.99 -32.58 -5.13
CA ILE A 333 -19.44 -31.92 -3.95
C ILE A 333 -19.86 -32.67 -2.70
N ARG A 334 -18.92 -32.89 -1.78
CA ARG A 334 -19.21 -33.46 -0.46
C ARG A 334 -18.53 -32.69 0.65
N TYR A 335 -19.32 -32.25 1.61
CA TYR A 335 -18.89 -31.80 2.93
C TYR A 335 -18.97 -33.02 3.86
N ASN A 336 -17.86 -33.38 4.50
CA ASN A 336 -17.76 -34.50 5.42
C ASN A 336 -17.33 -33.98 6.79
N LYS A 337 -18.29 -33.89 7.72
CA LYS A 337 -18.09 -33.44 9.10
C LYS A 337 -17.34 -32.12 9.21
N VAL A 338 -17.71 -31.15 8.36
CA VAL A 338 -16.99 -29.89 8.26
C VAL A 338 -17.30 -29.00 9.46
N GLY A 339 -16.25 -28.53 10.13
CA GLY A 339 -16.30 -27.54 11.21
C GLY A 339 -15.45 -26.33 10.85
N PHE A 340 -15.93 -25.13 11.20
CA PHE A 340 -15.23 -23.87 10.92
C PHE A 340 -15.68 -22.72 11.83
N GLY A 341 -14.74 -21.89 12.28
CA GLY A 341 -14.98 -20.60 12.95
C GLY A 341 -14.06 -19.48 12.45
N TYR A 342 -14.60 -18.26 12.30
CA TYR A 342 -13.79 -17.08 11.92
C TYR A 342 -12.80 -16.67 13.03
N THR A 343 -13.18 -16.93 14.27
CA THR A 343 -12.38 -16.75 15.48
C THR A 343 -12.48 -18.02 16.32
N ALA A 344 -11.45 -18.30 17.12
CA ALA A 344 -11.36 -19.55 17.89
C ALA A 344 -12.50 -19.74 18.92
N ASP A 345 -13.17 -18.66 19.30
CA ASP A 345 -14.26 -18.62 20.28
C ASP A 345 -15.66 -18.70 19.66
N ARG A 346 -15.79 -18.65 18.32
CA ARG A 346 -17.09 -18.63 17.65
C ARG A 346 -17.12 -19.56 16.44
N GLU A 347 -17.71 -20.73 16.63
CA GLU A 347 -18.02 -21.65 15.54
C GLU A 347 -19.11 -21.07 14.63
N ALA A 348 -18.81 -20.99 13.33
CA ALA A 348 -19.76 -20.60 12.30
C ALA A 348 -20.43 -21.83 11.66
N LEU A 349 -19.75 -22.99 11.65
CA LEU A 349 -20.24 -24.26 11.15
C LEU A 349 -19.78 -25.41 12.06
N ARG A 350 -20.67 -26.38 12.32
CA ARG A 350 -20.42 -27.54 13.17
C ARG A 350 -20.93 -28.82 12.52
N ASP A 351 -20.03 -29.79 12.35
CA ASP A 351 -20.30 -31.15 11.87
C ASP A 351 -21.18 -31.21 10.59
N ILE A 352 -20.89 -30.34 9.61
CA ILE A 352 -21.66 -30.28 8.37
C ILE A 352 -21.36 -31.52 7.52
N ASP A 353 -22.37 -32.37 7.33
CA ASP A 353 -22.37 -33.49 6.39
C ASP A 353 -23.41 -33.26 5.29
N LEU A 354 -22.93 -33.05 4.06
CA LEU A 354 -23.77 -32.69 2.91
C LEU A 354 -23.15 -33.25 1.63
N VAL A 355 -23.97 -33.91 0.81
CA VAL A 355 -23.59 -34.38 -0.54
C VAL A 355 -24.43 -33.61 -1.55
N ILE A 356 -23.82 -33.04 -2.59
CA ILE A 356 -24.44 -32.32 -3.70
C ILE A 356 -23.99 -32.98 -5.00
N LYS A 357 -24.93 -33.42 -5.83
CA LYS A 357 -24.62 -34.15 -7.06
C LYS A 357 -24.22 -33.20 -8.19
N ALA A 358 -23.42 -33.69 -9.12
CA ALA A 358 -23.11 -32.97 -10.35
C ALA A 358 -24.40 -32.52 -11.09
N GLY A 359 -24.48 -31.23 -11.42
CA GLY A 359 -25.64 -30.62 -12.09
C GLY A 359 -26.83 -30.31 -11.18
N GLU A 360 -26.76 -30.61 -9.87
CA GLU A 360 -27.82 -30.30 -8.92
C GLU A 360 -27.81 -28.82 -8.52
N THR A 361 -28.99 -28.21 -8.46
CA THR A 361 -29.19 -26.89 -7.88
C THR A 361 -29.66 -27.02 -6.42
N VAL A 362 -28.79 -26.63 -5.49
CA VAL A 362 -29.04 -26.67 -4.05
C VAL A 362 -29.20 -25.26 -3.49
N ALA A 363 -30.33 -25.01 -2.84
CA ALA A 363 -30.61 -23.74 -2.18
C ALA A 363 -30.39 -23.80 -0.67
N PHE A 364 -29.62 -22.87 -0.13
CA PHE A 364 -29.38 -22.70 1.30
C PHE A 364 -30.27 -21.60 1.87
N VAL A 365 -31.07 -21.95 2.87
CA VAL A 365 -31.97 -21.03 3.59
C VAL A 365 -31.75 -21.11 5.09
N GLY A 366 -32.09 -20.06 5.82
CA GLY A 366 -31.83 -19.99 7.25
C GLY A 366 -31.80 -18.56 7.77
N SER A 367 -31.77 -18.41 9.09
CA SER A 367 -31.65 -17.12 9.77
C SER A 367 -30.37 -16.36 9.35
N SER A 368 -30.35 -15.03 9.53
CA SER A 368 -29.12 -14.26 9.28
C SER A 368 -28.03 -14.70 10.27
N GLY A 369 -26.82 -14.92 9.79
CA GLY A 369 -25.72 -15.45 10.62
C GLY A 369 -25.72 -16.97 10.83
N ALA A 370 -26.64 -17.72 10.23
CA ALA A 370 -26.71 -19.18 10.37
C ALA A 370 -25.51 -19.97 9.77
N GLY A 371 -24.63 -19.33 8.99
CA GLY A 371 -23.47 -19.99 8.36
C GLY A 371 -23.60 -20.28 6.85
N LYS A 372 -24.69 -19.84 6.18
CA LYS A 372 -24.92 -20.07 4.74
C LYS A 372 -23.77 -19.56 3.85
N THR A 373 -23.42 -18.28 3.97
CA THR A 373 -22.33 -17.64 3.22
C THR A 373 -20.99 -18.28 3.54
N THR A 374 -20.78 -18.68 4.79
CA THR A 374 -19.58 -19.38 5.25
C THR A 374 -19.42 -20.73 4.56
N LEU A 375 -20.48 -21.54 4.49
CA LEU A 375 -20.48 -22.85 3.83
C LEU A 375 -20.08 -22.75 2.36
N CYS A 376 -20.61 -21.76 1.65
CA CYS A 376 -20.24 -21.51 0.25
C CYS A 376 -18.81 -20.95 0.11
N SER A 377 -18.35 -20.11 1.04
CA SER A 377 -17.01 -19.49 0.99
C SER A 377 -15.87 -20.49 1.23
N LEU A 378 -16.14 -21.61 1.90
CA LEU A 378 -15.15 -22.67 2.13
C LEU A 378 -14.82 -23.47 0.86
N LEU A 379 -15.80 -23.66 -0.04
CA LEU A 379 -15.62 -24.46 -1.26
C LEU A 379 -14.50 -23.94 -2.19
N PRO A 380 -14.39 -22.63 -2.50
CA PRO A 380 -13.28 -22.09 -3.29
C PRO A 380 -11.99 -21.85 -2.48
N ARG A 381 -11.93 -22.33 -1.22
CA ARG A 381 -10.85 -22.09 -0.26
C ARG A 381 -10.55 -20.60 -0.08
N PHE A 382 -11.58 -19.80 0.21
CA PHE A 382 -11.36 -18.44 0.75
C PHE A 382 -11.03 -18.48 2.25
N TYR A 383 -11.38 -19.59 2.90
CA TYR A 383 -11.00 -19.98 4.25
C TYR A 383 -10.63 -21.48 4.25
N GLU A 384 -9.81 -21.90 5.21
CA GLU A 384 -9.54 -23.32 5.48
C GLU A 384 -10.51 -23.85 6.54
N VAL A 385 -10.90 -25.12 6.43
CA VAL A 385 -11.72 -25.79 7.44
C VAL A 385 -10.90 -26.12 8.69
N ASP A 386 -11.51 -25.99 9.88
CA ASP A 386 -10.87 -26.36 11.14
C ASP A 386 -10.91 -27.88 11.37
N SER A 387 -11.99 -28.53 10.92
CA SER A 387 -12.17 -29.98 10.98
C SER A 387 -12.93 -30.53 9.78
N GLY A 388 -12.74 -31.83 9.50
CA GLY A 388 -13.41 -32.51 8.40
C GLY A 388 -12.71 -32.29 7.05
N ALA A 389 -13.47 -32.49 5.97
CA ALA A 389 -12.98 -32.32 4.61
C ALA A 389 -14.11 -31.91 3.65
N ILE A 390 -13.75 -31.14 2.63
CA ILE A 390 -14.61 -30.85 1.49
C ILE A 390 -13.95 -31.49 0.27
N THR A 391 -14.69 -32.31 -0.46
CA THR A 391 -14.20 -32.95 -1.69
C THR A 391 -15.02 -32.53 -2.89
N VAL A 392 -14.37 -32.36 -4.04
CA VAL A 392 -15.02 -32.23 -5.35
C VAL A 392 -14.58 -33.39 -6.23
N ASP A 393 -15.53 -34.13 -6.79
CA ASP A 393 -15.33 -35.36 -7.56
C ASP A 393 -14.46 -36.39 -6.82
N GLY A 394 -14.59 -36.44 -5.48
CA GLY A 394 -13.85 -37.34 -4.60
C GLY A 394 -12.43 -36.89 -4.22
N ILE A 395 -11.96 -35.76 -4.73
CA ILE A 395 -10.64 -35.19 -4.40
C ILE A 395 -10.83 -34.08 -3.36
N ASP A 396 -10.07 -34.09 -2.27
CA ASP A 396 -10.09 -33.01 -1.27
C ASP A 396 -9.66 -31.70 -1.93
N ILE A 397 -10.40 -30.62 -1.70
CA ILE A 397 -10.09 -29.30 -2.27
C ILE A 397 -8.70 -28.78 -1.87
N ARG A 398 -8.15 -29.29 -0.77
CA ARG A 398 -6.79 -28.97 -0.28
C ARG A 398 -5.68 -29.66 -1.08
N ASP A 399 -6.02 -30.74 -1.79
CA ASP A 399 -5.11 -31.48 -2.68
C ASP A 399 -5.17 -30.97 -4.12
N MET A 400 -5.97 -29.94 -4.41
CA MET A 400 -5.97 -29.21 -5.68
C MET A 400 -5.19 -27.91 -5.55
N THR A 401 -4.52 -27.48 -6.63
CA THR A 401 -3.94 -26.12 -6.65
C THR A 401 -5.07 -25.09 -6.60
N LEU A 402 -4.90 -24.01 -5.83
CA LEU A 402 -5.89 -22.95 -5.66
C LEU A 402 -6.32 -22.36 -7.01
N ALA A 403 -5.37 -22.19 -7.93
CA ALA A 403 -5.65 -21.67 -9.26
C ALA A 403 -6.57 -22.61 -10.06
N SER A 404 -6.32 -23.92 -10.01
CA SER A 404 -7.14 -24.90 -10.74
C SER A 404 -8.51 -25.09 -10.08
N LEU A 405 -8.60 -25.12 -8.74
CA LEU A 405 -9.88 -25.18 -8.04
C LEU A 405 -10.75 -23.95 -8.36
N ARG A 406 -10.19 -22.75 -8.24
CA ARG A 406 -10.93 -21.49 -8.44
C ARG A 406 -11.28 -21.23 -9.92
N SER A 407 -10.59 -21.85 -10.88
CA SER A 407 -11.01 -21.78 -12.29
C SER A 407 -12.30 -22.55 -12.54
N GLN A 408 -12.54 -23.63 -11.78
CA GLN A 408 -13.72 -24.49 -11.89
C GLN A 408 -14.95 -23.99 -11.11
N ILE A 409 -14.81 -22.91 -10.32
CA ILE A 409 -15.89 -22.36 -9.49
C ILE A 409 -16.17 -20.90 -9.88
N GLY A 410 -17.41 -20.59 -10.22
CA GLY A 410 -17.91 -19.24 -10.42
C GLY A 410 -18.61 -18.72 -9.17
N VAL A 411 -18.39 -17.46 -8.82
CA VAL A 411 -19.06 -16.81 -7.69
C VAL A 411 -19.71 -15.52 -8.17
N VAL A 412 -21.02 -15.39 -7.96
CA VAL A 412 -21.76 -14.14 -8.11
C VAL A 412 -22.10 -13.67 -6.70
N GLN A 413 -21.43 -12.60 -6.27
CA GLN A 413 -21.60 -12.03 -4.93
C GLN A 413 -22.82 -11.11 -4.89
N GLN A 414 -23.39 -10.93 -3.69
CA GLN A 414 -24.46 -9.98 -3.42
C GLN A 414 -24.04 -8.54 -3.79
N ASP A 415 -22.90 -8.10 -3.23
CA ASP A 415 -22.28 -6.82 -3.54
C ASP A 415 -21.28 -6.97 -4.69
N VAL A 416 -21.73 -6.64 -5.90
CA VAL A 416 -20.91 -6.77 -7.10
C VAL A 416 -19.80 -5.72 -7.13
N PHE A 417 -18.56 -6.19 -7.19
CA PHE A 417 -17.39 -5.36 -7.44
C PHE A 417 -17.08 -5.22 -8.93
N LEU A 418 -16.98 -3.99 -9.41
CA LEU A 418 -16.55 -3.66 -10.78
C LEU A 418 -15.23 -2.87 -10.74
N PHE A 419 -14.33 -3.19 -11.65
CA PHE A 419 -13.07 -2.47 -11.81
C PHE A 419 -13.33 -1.14 -12.53
N GLY A 420 -12.52 -0.12 -12.22
CA GLY A 420 -12.58 1.20 -12.84
C GLY A 420 -12.08 1.20 -14.29
N GLY A 421 -12.84 0.56 -15.17
CA GLY A 421 -12.56 0.37 -16.59
C GLY A 421 -13.82 0.41 -17.44
N SER A 422 -13.75 -0.09 -18.67
CA SER A 422 -14.90 -0.19 -19.58
C SER A 422 -15.81 -1.37 -19.25
N ILE A 423 -17.03 -1.38 -19.81
CA ILE A 423 -17.93 -2.55 -19.76
C ILE A 423 -17.22 -3.78 -20.35
N ARG A 424 -16.52 -3.63 -21.48
CA ARG A 424 -15.74 -4.70 -22.13
C ARG A 424 -14.72 -5.31 -21.17
N GLU A 425 -13.84 -4.49 -20.59
CA GLU A 425 -12.79 -4.95 -19.69
C GLU A 425 -13.37 -5.68 -18.49
N ASN A 426 -14.50 -5.18 -17.97
CA ASN A 426 -15.19 -5.82 -16.87
C ASN A 426 -15.74 -7.20 -17.28
N ILE A 427 -16.35 -7.38 -18.46
CA ILE A 427 -16.84 -8.70 -18.92
C ILE A 427 -15.66 -9.65 -19.20
N ALA A 428 -14.64 -9.17 -19.90
CA ALA A 428 -13.43 -9.91 -20.27
C ALA A 428 -12.66 -10.44 -19.05
N TYR A 429 -12.85 -9.87 -17.86
CA TYR A 429 -12.28 -10.41 -16.63
C TYR A 429 -12.68 -11.88 -16.35
N GLY A 430 -13.78 -12.37 -16.92
CA GLY A 430 -14.15 -13.79 -16.87
C GLY A 430 -13.21 -14.71 -17.66
N ARG A 431 -12.65 -14.22 -18.78
CA ARG A 431 -11.67 -14.89 -19.64
C ARG A 431 -10.92 -13.83 -20.46
N LEU A 432 -9.68 -13.54 -20.08
CA LEU A 432 -8.92 -12.37 -20.56
C LEU A 432 -8.56 -12.42 -22.06
N ASP A 433 -8.52 -13.62 -22.63
CA ASP A 433 -8.25 -13.91 -24.04
C ASP A 433 -9.53 -14.08 -24.88
N ALA A 434 -10.71 -13.73 -24.33
CA ALA A 434 -11.97 -13.82 -25.06
C ALA A 434 -12.04 -12.88 -26.27
N SER A 435 -12.64 -13.38 -27.35
CA SER A 435 -12.94 -12.58 -28.53
C SER A 435 -14.06 -11.57 -28.27
N ASP A 436 -14.12 -10.53 -29.09
CA ASP A 436 -15.23 -9.55 -29.07
C ASP A 436 -16.59 -10.21 -29.27
N GLU A 437 -16.65 -11.27 -30.07
CA GLU A 437 -17.87 -12.06 -30.30
C GLU A 437 -18.31 -12.79 -29.03
N ASP A 438 -17.37 -13.42 -28.30
CA ASP A 438 -17.67 -14.07 -27.03
C ASP A 438 -18.15 -13.07 -25.98
N ILE A 439 -17.54 -11.88 -25.92
CA ILE A 439 -17.92 -10.81 -25.00
C ILE A 439 -19.33 -10.32 -25.32
N ALA A 440 -19.65 -10.10 -26.60
CA ALA A 440 -20.98 -9.70 -27.04
C ALA A 440 -22.03 -10.79 -26.74
N LEU A 441 -21.69 -12.06 -26.96
CA LEU A 441 -22.56 -13.18 -26.63
C LEU A 441 -22.82 -13.27 -25.11
N ALA A 442 -21.78 -13.13 -24.29
CA ALA A 442 -21.90 -13.13 -22.84
C ALA A 442 -22.77 -11.96 -22.33
N ALA A 443 -22.60 -10.77 -22.92
CA ALA A 443 -23.44 -9.61 -22.64
C ALA A 443 -24.91 -9.88 -23.00
N ARG A 444 -25.15 -10.54 -24.14
CA ARG A 444 -26.49 -10.90 -24.60
C ARG A 444 -27.21 -11.88 -23.68
N ARG A 445 -26.53 -12.96 -23.29
CA ARG A 445 -27.05 -13.96 -22.34
C ARG A 445 -27.33 -13.33 -20.97
N ALA A 446 -26.55 -12.33 -20.59
CA ALA A 446 -26.79 -11.51 -19.41
C ALA A 446 -27.85 -10.40 -19.59
N ARG A 447 -28.50 -10.30 -20.77
CA ARG A 447 -29.53 -9.31 -21.10
C ARG A 447 -29.04 -7.86 -20.96
N LEU A 448 -27.82 -7.60 -21.42
CA LEU A 448 -27.22 -6.26 -21.44
C LEU A 448 -27.34 -5.56 -22.79
N ASP A 449 -27.88 -6.20 -23.84
CA ASP A 449 -27.88 -5.63 -25.20
C ASP A 449 -28.53 -4.25 -25.27
N ASP A 450 -29.75 -4.11 -24.73
CA ASP A 450 -30.51 -2.85 -24.77
C ASP A 450 -29.78 -1.74 -24.02
N MET A 451 -29.18 -2.09 -22.88
CA MET A 451 -28.39 -1.15 -22.08
C MET A 451 -27.15 -0.70 -22.85
N ILE A 452 -26.39 -1.63 -23.42
CA ILE A 452 -25.16 -1.34 -24.14
C ILE A 452 -25.46 -0.54 -25.41
N ALA A 453 -26.51 -0.90 -26.15
CA ALA A 453 -26.94 -0.17 -27.34
C ALA A 453 -27.41 1.27 -27.03
N GLY A 454 -27.97 1.49 -25.84
CA GLY A 454 -28.38 2.83 -25.38
C GLY A 454 -27.23 3.72 -24.90
N LEU A 455 -26.01 3.21 -24.78
CA LEU A 455 -24.85 3.97 -24.34
C LEU A 455 -24.04 4.52 -25.54
N PRO A 456 -23.64 5.81 -25.54
CA PRO A 456 -22.92 6.41 -26.67
C PRO A 456 -21.61 5.69 -27.05
N ALA A 457 -20.94 5.07 -26.08
CA ALA A 457 -19.69 4.34 -26.29
C ALA A 457 -19.87 2.82 -26.28
N GLY A 458 -21.11 2.31 -26.20
CA GLY A 458 -21.38 0.87 -26.13
C GLY A 458 -20.54 0.15 -25.07
N LEU A 459 -19.84 -0.90 -25.49
CA LEU A 459 -18.93 -1.69 -24.64
C LEU A 459 -17.73 -0.89 -24.09
N GLU A 460 -17.32 0.21 -24.73
CA GLU A 460 -16.23 1.07 -24.26
C GLU A 460 -16.66 2.05 -23.16
N THR A 461 -17.94 2.03 -22.75
CA THR A 461 -18.43 2.91 -21.71
C THR A 461 -17.71 2.66 -20.38
N ILE A 462 -17.06 3.70 -19.84
CA ILE A 462 -16.36 3.64 -18.55
C ILE A 462 -17.35 3.64 -17.40
N VAL A 463 -17.35 2.57 -16.58
CA VAL A 463 -18.32 2.37 -15.49
C VAL A 463 -18.00 3.18 -14.22
N GLY A 464 -16.77 3.71 -14.11
CA GLY A 464 -16.27 4.46 -12.94
C GLY A 464 -15.87 3.54 -11.78
N GLU A 465 -15.31 4.12 -10.71
CA GLU A 465 -14.90 3.34 -9.54
C GLU A 465 -16.08 2.57 -8.94
N ARG A 466 -15.89 1.26 -8.71
CA ARG A 466 -16.93 0.34 -8.22
C ARG A 466 -18.24 0.40 -9.01
N GLY A 467 -18.15 0.79 -10.29
CA GLY A 467 -19.30 0.91 -11.19
C GLY A 467 -20.31 1.98 -10.79
N VAL A 468 -19.90 3.08 -10.15
CA VAL A 468 -20.82 4.12 -9.61
C VAL A 468 -21.83 4.67 -10.63
N LYS A 469 -21.55 4.56 -11.93
CA LYS A 469 -22.44 5.02 -13.01
C LYS A 469 -23.56 4.02 -13.39
N LEU A 470 -23.53 2.81 -12.83
CA LEU A 470 -24.48 1.75 -13.14
C LEU A 470 -25.50 1.54 -12.02
N SER A 471 -26.73 1.20 -12.38
CA SER A 471 -27.74 0.75 -11.42
C SER A 471 -27.37 -0.62 -10.83
N GLY A 472 -27.95 -0.98 -9.68
CA GLY A 472 -27.67 -2.27 -9.01
C GLY A 472 -27.91 -3.48 -9.93
N GLY A 473 -29.02 -3.49 -10.67
CA GLY A 473 -29.33 -4.58 -11.59
C GLY A 473 -28.41 -4.62 -12.82
N GLN A 474 -27.93 -3.47 -13.29
CA GLN A 474 -26.91 -3.42 -14.35
C GLN A 474 -25.57 -4.00 -13.86
N LYS A 475 -25.15 -3.70 -12.63
CA LYS A 475 -23.95 -4.29 -12.03
C LYS A 475 -24.07 -5.81 -11.92
N GLN A 476 -25.21 -6.30 -11.43
CA GLN A 476 -25.47 -7.75 -11.32
C GLN A 476 -25.44 -8.44 -12.68
N ARG A 477 -26.12 -7.90 -13.70
CA ARG A 477 -26.03 -8.46 -15.05
C ARG A 477 -24.61 -8.46 -15.61
N LEU A 478 -23.82 -7.43 -15.33
CA LEU A 478 -22.41 -7.41 -15.74
C LEU A 478 -21.58 -8.51 -15.05
N ALA A 479 -21.84 -8.80 -13.77
CA ALA A 479 -21.23 -9.93 -13.08
C ALA A 479 -21.68 -11.29 -13.66
N ILE A 480 -22.95 -11.41 -14.05
CA ILE A 480 -23.49 -12.60 -14.72
C ILE A 480 -22.82 -12.80 -16.09
N ALA A 481 -22.62 -11.72 -16.87
CA ALA A 481 -21.90 -11.77 -18.14
C ALA A 481 -20.47 -12.32 -17.96
N ARG A 482 -19.74 -11.87 -16.91
CA ARG A 482 -18.43 -12.45 -16.56
C ARG A 482 -18.50 -13.96 -16.32
N MET A 483 -19.56 -14.43 -15.69
CA MET A 483 -19.73 -15.87 -15.41
C MET A 483 -20.12 -16.67 -16.64
N PHE A 484 -20.91 -16.11 -17.56
CA PHE A 484 -21.16 -16.75 -18.86
C PHE A 484 -19.85 -16.92 -19.63
N LEU A 485 -18.96 -15.93 -19.57
CA LEU A 485 -17.67 -15.97 -20.24
C LEU A 485 -16.69 -16.95 -19.58
N LYS A 486 -16.64 -16.98 -18.24
CA LYS A 486 -15.82 -17.93 -17.48
C LYS A 486 -16.28 -19.39 -17.64
N ASN A 487 -17.59 -19.60 -17.73
CA ASN A 487 -18.24 -20.90 -17.92
C ASN A 487 -17.76 -22.05 -16.99
N PRO A 488 -17.75 -21.87 -15.65
CA PRO A 488 -17.31 -22.91 -14.71
C PRO A 488 -18.37 -24.00 -14.48
N PRO A 489 -18.00 -25.26 -14.17
CA PRO A 489 -18.95 -26.35 -13.86
C PRO A 489 -19.68 -26.19 -12.51
N ILE A 490 -19.12 -25.40 -11.59
CA ILE A 490 -19.71 -25.13 -10.27
C ILE A 490 -20.01 -23.64 -10.14
N LEU A 491 -21.20 -23.30 -9.65
CA LEU A 491 -21.63 -21.93 -9.41
C LEU A 491 -22.05 -21.71 -7.96
N ILE A 492 -21.66 -20.56 -7.42
CA ILE A 492 -22.14 -20.03 -6.14
C ILE A 492 -22.85 -18.72 -6.42
N LEU A 493 -24.12 -18.65 -6.08
CA LEU A 493 -24.99 -17.49 -6.28
C LEU A 493 -25.41 -16.94 -4.92
N ASP A 494 -24.87 -15.80 -4.52
CA ASP A 494 -25.17 -15.16 -3.24
C ASP A 494 -26.13 -13.98 -3.42
N GLU A 495 -27.39 -14.18 -3.02
CA GLU A 495 -28.45 -13.15 -2.98
C GLU A 495 -28.52 -12.21 -4.21
N ALA A 496 -28.36 -12.78 -5.42
CA ALA A 496 -28.15 -12.03 -6.65
C ALA A 496 -29.38 -11.23 -7.19
N THR A 497 -30.40 -10.96 -6.37
CA THR A 497 -31.55 -10.08 -6.74
C THR A 497 -32.05 -9.15 -5.63
N SER A 498 -31.29 -8.98 -4.53
CA SER A 498 -31.70 -8.07 -3.45
C SER A 498 -31.77 -6.61 -3.91
N ALA A 499 -32.79 -5.86 -3.46
CA ALA A 499 -33.00 -4.42 -3.72
C ALA A 499 -33.23 -4.01 -5.20
N LEU A 500 -33.86 -4.87 -6.00
CA LEU A 500 -34.22 -4.57 -7.40
C LEU A 500 -35.73 -4.45 -7.63
N ASP A 501 -36.10 -3.76 -8.71
CA ASP A 501 -37.48 -3.74 -9.21
C ASP A 501 -37.86 -5.10 -9.86
N THR A 502 -39.15 -5.40 -9.87
CA THR A 502 -39.70 -6.69 -10.31
C THR A 502 -39.34 -7.06 -11.75
N LYS A 503 -39.19 -6.08 -12.67
CA LYS A 503 -38.84 -6.36 -14.07
C LYS A 503 -37.37 -6.76 -14.16
N THR A 504 -36.48 -5.96 -13.60
CA THR A 504 -35.04 -6.23 -13.57
C THR A 504 -34.73 -7.54 -12.83
N GLU A 505 -35.45 -7.82 -11.75
CA GLU A 505 -35.33 -9.08 -11.02
C GLU A 505 -35.70 -10.29 -11.89
N ARG A 506 -36.80 -10.25 -12.64
CA ARG A 506 -37.18 -11.34 -13.56
C ARG A 506 -36.14 -11.58 -14.64
N GLU A 507 -35.58 -10.50 -15.21
CA GLU A 507 -34.53 -10.58 -16.21
C GLU A 507 -33.26 -11.24 -15.65
N ILE A 508 -32.85 -10.85 -14.44
CA ILE A 508 -31.70 -11.44 -13.75
C ILE A 508 -31.96 -12.90 -13.37
N GLN A 509 -33.12 -13.23 -12.82
CA GLN A 509 -33.49 -14.62 -12.51
C GLN A 509 -33.48 -15.50 -13.77
N ALA A 510 -33.95 -14.98 -14.90
CA ALA A 510 -33.90 -15.71 -16.16
C ALA A 510 -32.45 -15.93 -16.62
N SER A 511 -31.56 -14.93 -16.51
CA SER A 511 -30.13 -15.11 -16.83
C SER A 511 -29.44 -16.06 -15.85
N LEU A 512 -29.79 -16.06 -14.56
CA LEU A 512 -29.23 -16.97 -13.56
C LEU A 512 -29.71 -18.42 -13.77
N ALA A 513 -30.98 -18.61 -14.13
CA ALA A 513 -31.52 -19.92 -14.47
C ALA A 513 -30.80 -20.50 -15.70
N GLU A 514 -30.64 -19.69 -16.76
CA GLU A 514 -29.87 -20.08 -17.94
C GLU A 514 -28.39 -20.35 -17.61
N LEU A 515 -27.82 -19.57 -16.68
CA LEU A 515 -26.45 -19.77 -16.21
C LEU A 515 -26.30 -21.08 -15.43
N ALA A 516 -27.32 -21.52 -14.70
CA ALA A 516 -27.31 -22.73 -13.87
C ALA A 516 -27.53 -24.03 -14.67
N GLU A 517 -28.06 -23.95 -15.90
CA GLU A 517 -28.33 -25.13 -16.73
C GLU A 517 -27.07 -25.99 -16.93
N GLY A 518 -27.15 -27.26 -16.54
CA GLY A 518 -26.08 -28.23 -16.68
C GLY A 518 -24.91 -28.06 -15.70
N ARG A 519 -25.05 -27.23 -14.66
CA ARG A 519 -23.98 -26.91 -13.70
C ARG A 519 -24.43 -27.16 -12.26
N THR A 520 -23.49 -27.60 -11.43
CA THR A 520 -23.76 -27.71 -9.98
C THR A 520 -23.87 -26.31 -9.40
N THR A 521 -25.02 -25.97 -8.82
CA THR A 521 -25.32 -24.59 -8.43
C THR A 521 -25.71 -24.52 -6.96
N LEU A 522 -24.94 -23.75 -6.18
CA LEU A 522 -25.21 -23.45 -4.77
C LEU A 522 -25.81 -22.06 -4.69
N VAL A 523 -27.05 -21.95 -4.23
CA VAL A 523 -27.77 -20.67 -4.14
C VAL A 523 -27.98 -20.31 -2.68
N ILE A 524 -27.43 -19.18 -2.23
CA ILE A 524 -27.77 -18.60 -0.93
C ILE A 524 -29.00 -17.73 -1.14
N ALA A 525 -30.09 -18.09 -0.47
CA ALA A 525 -31.36 -17.45 -0.71
C ALA A 525 -31.89 -16.69 0.50
N HIS A 526 -32.26 -15.44 0.22
CA HIS A 526 -33.04 -14.59 1.12
C HIS A 526 -34.47 -14.36 0.61
N ARG A 527 -34.77 -14.75 -0.64
CA ARG A 527 -36.12 -14.70 -1.23
C ARG A 527 -36.57 -16.10 -1.59
N LEU A 528 -37.70 -16.54 -1.05
CA LEU A 528 -38.21 -17.88 -1.34
C LEU A 528 -38.60 -18.09 -2.82
N ALA A 529 -38.83 -17.01 -3.57
CA ALA A 529 -39.12 -17.08 -5.00
C ALA A 529 -37.96 -17.70 -5.80
N THR A 530 -36.71 -17.51 -5.37
CA THR A 530 -35.52 -17.99 -6.09
C THR A 530 -35.21 -19.46 -5.83
N ILE A 531 -35.75 -20.03 -4.77
CA ILE A 531 -35.47 -21.42 -4.36
C ILE A 531 -36.58 -22.41 -4.66
N ARG A 532 -37.75 -21.91 -5.11
CA ARG A 532 -38.90 -22.77 -5.39
C ARG A 532 -38.58 -23.84 -6.43
N ASN A 533 -37.70 -23.51 -7.37
CA ASN A 533 -37.27 -24.37 -8.46
C ASN A 533 -35.95 -25.11 -8.18
N ALA A 534 -35.39 -24.99 -6.97
CA ALA A 534 -34.18 -25.74 -6.60
C ALA A 534 -34.51 -27.24 -6.50
N ASP A 535 -33.60 -28.09 -6.97
CA ASP A 535 -33.73 -29.55 -6.86
C ASP A 535 -33.81 -29.98 -5.39
N ARG A 536 -33.06 -29.29 -4.54
CA ARG A 536 -33.07 -29.49 -3.09
C ARG A 536 -32.83 -28.19 -2.34
N ILE A 537 -33.52 -28.05 -1.22
CA ILE A 537 -33.36 -26.99 -0.26
C ILE A 537 -32.69 -27.57 0.98
N VAL A 538 -31.70 -26.86 1.52
CA VAL A 538 -30.97 -27.17 2.75
C VAL A 538 -31.19 -26.01 3.72
N VAL A 539 -31.81 -26.30 4.86
CA VAL A 539 -32.03 -25.33 5.92
C VAL A 539 -30.84 -25.39 6.87
N VAL A 540 -30.12 -24.28 6.97
CA VAL A 540 -28.98 -24.10 7.87
C VAL A 540 -29.43 -23.21 9.02
N ASP A 541 -29.29 -23.68 10.25
CA ASP A 541 -29.58 -22.92 11.47
C ASP A 541 -28.66 -23.40 12.60
N ASP A 542 -28.36 -22.51 13.54
CA ASP A 542 -27.45 -22.80 14.67
C ASP A 542 -26.15 -23.53 14.24
N ALA A 543 -25.50 -23.03 13.19
CA ALA A 543 -24.26 -23.55 12.62
C ALA A 543 -24.34 -25.00 12.07
N SER A 544 -25.53 -25.57 11.86
CA SER A 544 -25.73 -26.94 11.40
C SER A 544 -26.81 -27.08 10.32
N VAL A 545 -26.84 -28.20 9.61
CA VAL A 545 -27.93 -28.54 8.68
C VAL A 545 -29.07 -29.20 9.47
N ILE A 546 -30.22 -28.54 9.52
CA ILE A 546 -31.36 -29.01 10.33
C ILE A 546 -32.45 -29.70 9.49
N GLU A 547 -32.64 -29.29 8.24
CA GLU A 547 -33.64 -29.87 7.33
C GLU A 547 -33.12 -29.89 5.90
N GLN A 548 -33.51 -30.89 5.12
CA GLN A 548 -33.25 -30.93 3.69
C GLN A 548 -34.35 -31.65 2.92
N GLY A 549 -34.64 -31.18 1.71
CA GLY A 549 -35.65 -31.79 0.85
C GLY A 549 -36.12 -30.87 -0.25
N THR A 550 -37.14 -31.30 -1.00
CA THR A 550 -37.80 -30.43 -1.99
C THR A 550 -38.72 -29.44 -1.28
N HIS A 551 -39.01 -28.31 -1.94
CA HIS A 551 -39.94 -27.29 -1.46
C HIS A 551 -41.26 -27.88 -0.89
N ALA A 552 -41.92 -28.75 -1.66
CA ALA A 552 -43.19 -29.35 -1.26
C ALA A 552 -43.07 -30.28 -0.04
N LYS A 553 -41.96 -31.03 0.07
CA LYS A 553 -41.71 -31.94 1.20
C LYS A 553 -41.48 -31.15 2.49
N LEU A 554 -40.66 -30.10 2.43
CA LEU A 554 -40.33 -29.28 3.59
C LEU A 554 -41.52 -28.46 4.10
N LEU A 555 -42.37 -27.94 3.19
CA LEU A 555 -43.63 -27.30 3.60
C LEU A 555 -44.57 -28.25 4.33
N LYS A 556 -44.73 -29.47 3.81
CA LYS A 556 -45.59 -30.49 4.43
C LYS A 556 -45.06 -30.97 5.78
N ALA A 557 -43.74 -31.00 5.95
CA ALA A 557 -43.10 -31.40 7.21
C ALA A 557 -43.36 -30.41 8.36
N GLY A 558 -43.72 -29.15 8.07
CA GLY A 558 -44.09 -28.17 9.09
C GLY A 558 -42.94 -27.67 9.96
N GLY A 559 -41.70 -27.86 9.53
CA GLY A 559 -40.50 -27.56 10.29
C GLY A 559 -39.99 -26.11 10.17
N ALA A 560 -38.69 -25.92 10.36
CA ALA A 560 -37.97 -24.65 10.25
C ALA A 560 -38.14 -23.99 8.87
N TYR A 561 -38.14 -24.79 7.80
CA TYR A 561 -38.41 -24.27 6.47
C TYR A 561 -39.79 -23.60 6.38
N LYS A 562 -40.83 -24.25 6.94
CA LYS A 562 -42.19 -23.71 6.92
C LYS A 562 -42.28 -22.40 7.69
N ARG A 563 -41.61 -22.28 8.85
CA ARG A 563 -41.57 -21.02 9.60
C ARG A 563 -40.97 -19.87 8.79
N LEU A 564 -39.86 -20.12 8.09
CA LEU A 564 -39.27 -19.13 7.18
C LEU A 564 -40.23 -18.78 6.03
N TYR A 565 -40.96 -19.77 5.53
CA TYR A 565 -41.98 -19.58 4.50
C TYR A 565 -43.14 -18.69 4.96
N ASP A 566 -43.72 -19.02 6.11
CA ASP A 566 -44.85 -18.29 6.68
C ASP A 566 -44.47 -16.85 7.06
N VAL A 567 -43.22 -16.59 7.47
CA VAL A 567 -42.75 -15.22 7.75
C VAL A 567 -42.71 -14.36 6.47
N GLN A 568 -42.31 -14.93 5.33
CA GLN A 568 -42.20 -14.19 4.06
C GLN A 568 -43.53 -14.08 3.30
N PHE A 569 -44.44 -15.06 3.44
CA PHE A 569 -45.68 -15.12 2.67
C PHE A 569 -46.97 -15.08 3.51
N GLY A 570 -46.89 -15.30 4.82
CA GLY A 570 -48.05 -15.40 5.73
C GLY A 570 -48.62 -14.05 6.17
N SER A 571 -48.00 -12.93 5.84
CA SER A 571 -48.52 -11.57 6.07
C SER A 571 -49.56 -11.10 5.05
N ASN A 572 -50.05 -12.00 4.17
CA ASN A 572 -51.05 -11.71 3.14
C ASN A 572 -52.46 -12.30 3.43
N GLU A 573 -52.74 -12.80 4.64
CA GLU A 573 -54.14 -13.03 5.05
C GLU A 573 -54.73 -11.70 5.57
N PRO A 574 -55.82 -11.18 4.96
CA PRO A 574 -56.52 -10.05 5.54
C PRO A 574 -57.08 -10.49 6.89
N HIS A 575 -56.69 -9.82 7.97
CA HIS A 575 -57.43 -9.89 9.22
C HIS A 575 -58.86 -9.41 8.97
N ALA A 576 -59.78 -10.35 8.76
CA ALA A 576 -61.20 -10.11 8.85
C ALA A 576 -61.56 -10.05 10.34
N HIS A 577 -61.62 -8.84 10.89
CA HIS A 577 -62.46 -8.52 12.03
C HIS A 577 -63.06 -7.13 11.86
#